data_AF-A0A831ZCC2-F1
#
_entry.id   AF-A0A831ZCC2-F1
#
_cell.length_a   1.000
_cell.length_b   1.000
_cell.length_c   1.000
_cell.angle_alpha   90.00
_cell.angle_beta   90.00
_cell.angle_gamma   90.00
#
_symmetry.space_group_name_H-M   'P 1'
#
loop_
_entity.id
_entity.type
_entity.pdbx_description
1 polymer ?
#
loop_
_entity_poly.entity_id
_entity_poly.type
_entity_poly.pdbx_seq_one_letter_code
_entity_poly.pdbx_strand_id
1 'polypeptide(L)'
;VKGIGPHFAEKLVHAFGENVFDVIEQDPDRLLELDGIGPKRKQRAVDGWAEQKAVREIMVFLQSYGIGTTRAVRIYKTYGNDAIEKVRENPYRLALDIHGVGFKTADTLAQKIGIPRDSILRARAGVRHQLQEMSGQGHCAAYREQLVALAKKLLEIPSAVLEQAVVDEIASEQLVEELHEGRQIVFLVSLYRAETGCAASILRLATGVLPWHDVNPAESIPWVERTTGLQLSASQNQAITIMLRSKLTILTGGPGVGKTTIVNSLLAILANQDTQMMLCAPTGRAAKRLSESTGREAKTVHRLLDFDPRTFGFKHNASNPLDTQLLVVDEASMMDISLMNHLLKALPAHAALLLVGDMDQLPSVGPGSVLSDMIDSGCIQTVRLTEVFRQARTSQIILNAHRVNKGIVPELPKPDEDSDFYLIPADTPEDIFNKLIQVVTQRIPKRFGFDPVADIQVLTAMNRGGVGVRSLNIELQSRLNHDQSQKITRFGITFAPGDKVIQMVNNYDKDVFNGDIGRIQSIDVEESLLQIAFDGREVEYEFNELDEVQLAYAISIHKSQGSEYPVIVIPLAMQHYMLLERNLIYTAMTRGKQLVVVIAQTKALAMAVKTQKSKRRLTFLTQRLQSQLALTSAVVN
;
A
#
# COMPACT_ATOMS: atom_id res chain seq x y z
N VAL A 1 -27.30 28.82 1.33
CA VAL A 1 -28.01 28.75 0.02
C VAL A 1 -27.18 29.50 -1.02
N LYS A 2 -26.64 28.83 -2.04
CA LYS A 2 -25.91 29.52 -3.13
C LYS A 2 -26.88 30.44 -3.88
N GLY A 3 -26.49 31.69 -4.15
CA GLY A 3 -27.31 32.66 -4.90
C GLY A 3 -28.08 33.69 -4.05
N ILE A 4 -28.03 33.58 -2.72
CA ILE A 4 -28.51 34.60 -1.78
C ILE A 4 -27.29 35.26 -1.13
N GLY A 5 -27.05 36.55 -1.41
CA GLY A 5 -25.96 37.31 -0.79
C GLY A 5 -26.22 37.57 0.70
N PRO A 6 -25.17 37.84 1.51
CA PRO A 6 -25.27 37.97 2.96
C PRO A 6 -26.30 39.03 3.41
N HIS A 7 -26.35 40.18 2.73
CA HIS A 7 -27.32 41.25 3.00
C HIS A 7 -28.80 40.80 2.88
N PHE A 8 -29.08 39.82 2.03
CA PHE A 8 -30.43 39.33 1.78
C PHE A 8 -30.80 38.16 2.68
N ALA A 9 -29.81 37.32 3.02
CA ALA A 9 -29.97 36.30 4.05
C ALA A 9 -30.36 36.98 5.38
N GLU A 10 -29.73 38.10 5.71
CA GLU A 10 -30.05 38.91 6.89
C GLU A 10 -31.49 39.47 6.84
N LYS A 11 -31.94 39.97 5.68
CA LYS A 11 -33.33 40.40 5.47
C LYS A 11 -34.35 39.28 5.62
N LEU A 12 -34.07 38.10 5.08
CA LEU A 12 -34.95 36.93 5.21
C LEU A 12 -35.08 36.51 6.67
N VAL A 13 -33.95 36.40 7.38
CA VAL A 13 -33.91 36.03 8.81
C VAL A 13 -34.61 37.08 9.67
N HIS A 14 -34.46 38.37 9.36
CA HIS A 14 -35.16 39.44 10.07
C HIS A 14 -36.68 39.41 9.83
N ALA A 15 -37.13 39.01 8.63
CA ALA A 15 -38.55 39.00 8.28
C ALA A 15 -39.30 37.74 8.73
N PHE A 16 -38.67 36.56 8.62
CA PHE A 16 -39.33 35.27 8.86
C PHE A 16 -38.72 34.46 10.02
N GLY A 17 -37.63 34.92 10.64
CA GLY A 17 -37.03 34.31 11.84
C GLY A 17 -36.59 32.86 11.62
N GLU A 18 -36.93 31.98 12.55
CA GLU A 18 -36.65 30.53 12.45
C GLU A 18 -37.45 29.84 11.33
N ASN A 19 -38.57 30.43 10.91
CA ASN A 19 -39.49 29.88 9.91
C ASN A 19 -39.12 30.27 8.47
N VAL A 20 -37.99 30.97 8.25
CA VAL A 20 -37.50 31.33 6.90
C VAL A 20 -37.54 30.15 5.94
N PHE A 21 -37.11 28.99 6.42
CA PHE A 21 -37.00 27.78 5.62
C PHE A 21 -38.37 27.18 5.28
N ASP A 22 -39.32 27.20 6.23
CA ASP A 22 -40.70 26.74 6.00
C ASP A 22 -41.42 27.66 5.00
N VAL A 23 -41.16 28.96 5.05
CA VAL A 23 -41.69 29.93 4.09
C VAL A 23 -41.13 29.69 2.68
N ILE A 24 -39.83 29.43 2.54
CA ILE A 24 -39.23 29.09 1.22
C ILE A 24 -39.86 27.80 0.64
N GLU A 25 -40.31 26.89 1.49
CA GLU A 25 -40.81 25.57 1.10
C GLU A 25 -42.33 25.52 0.84
N GLN A 26 -43.14 26.03 1.76
CA GLN A 26 -44.59 25.90 1.74
C GLN A 26 -45.28 27.09 1.09
N ASP A 27 -44.66 28.27 1.14
CA ASP A 27 -45.25 29.51 0.65
C ASP A 27 -44.20 30.47 0.07
N PRO A 28 -43.52 30.07 -1.03
CA PRO A 28 -42.41 30.84 -1.61
C PRO A 28 -42.85 32.20 -2.16
N ASP A 29 -44.16 32.43 -2.36
CA ASP A 29 -44.67 33.71 -2.85
C ASP A 29 -44.55 34.83 -1.81
N ARG A 30 -44.53 34.50 -0.51
CA ARG A 30 -44.22 35.46 0.56
C ARG A 30 -42.82 36.06 0.46
N LEU A 31 -41.91 35.40 -0.24
CA LEU A 31 -40.59 35.98 -0.53
C LEU A 31 -40.71 37.24 -1.40
N LEU A 32 -41.75 37.38 -2.21
CA LEU A 32 -41.99 38.57 -3.05
C LEU A 32 -42.47 39.79 -2.25
N GLU A 33 -42.91 39.60 -1.00
CA GLU A 33 -43.32 40.69 -0.10
C GLU A 33 -42.12 41.52 0.38
N LEU A 34 -40.90 41.00 0.23
CA LEU A 34 -39.68 41.65 0.66
C LEU A 34 -39.03 42.49 -0.45
N ASP A 35 -38.64 43.71 -0.08
CA ASP A 35 -38.03 44.67 -0.99
C ASP A 35 -36.68 44.16 -1.54
N GLY A 36 -36.63 43.97 -2.86
CA GLY A 36 -35.46 43.48 -3.60
C GLY A 36 -35.48 41.98 -3.98
N ILE A 37 -36.55 41.25 -3.68
CA ILE A 37 -36.77 39.86 -4.12
C ILE A 37 -37.64 39.85 -5.39
N GLY A 38 -37.00 39.87 -6.56
CA GLY A 38 -37.71 39.64 -7.83
C GLY A 38 -38.00 38.16 -8.09
N PRO A 39 -38.87 37.83 -9.07
CA PRO A 39 -39.25 36.45 -9.43
C PRO A 39 -38.04 35.54 -9.73
N LYS A 40 -37.01 36.10 -10.38
CA LYS A 40 -35.77 35.38 -10.71
C LYS A 40 -34.92 35.03 -9.48
N ARG A 41 -35.00 35.83 -8.41
CA ARG A 41 -34.30 35.57 -7.14
C ARG A 41 -35.10 34.63 -6.25
N LYS A 42 -36.44 34.73 -6.26
CA LYS A 42 -37.34 33.73 -5.67
C LYS A 42 -37.00 32.34 -6.19
N GLN A 43 -36.95 32.18 -7.52
CA GLN A 43 -36.62 30.90 -8.14
C GLN A 43 -35.25 30.37 -7.70
N ARG A 44 -34.20 31.22 -7.69
CA ARG A 44 -32.86 30.82 -7.20
C ARG A 44 -32.84 30.45 -5.72
N ALA A 45 -33.64 31.10 -4.88
CA ALA A 45 -33.76 30.78 -3.46
C ALA A 45 -34.44 29.41 -3.26
N VAL A 46 -35.51 29.14 -4.01
CA VAL A 46 -36.23 27.86 -4.01
C VAL A 46 -35.34 26.74 -4.55
N ASP A 47 -34.67 26.93 -5.69
CA ASP A 47 -33.78 25.93 -6.29
C ASP A 47 -32.58 25.62 -5.37
N GLY A 48 -31.95 26.66 -4.81
CA GLY A 48 -30.84 26.51 -3.88
C GLY A 48 -31.25 25.95 -2.52
N TRP A 49 -32.52 26.12 -2.11
CA TRP A 49 -33.10 25.47 -0.93
C TRP A 49 -33.41 24.00 -1.21
N ALA A 50 -34.02 23.67 -2.36
CA ALA A 50 -34.31 22.29 -2.74
C ALA A 50 -33.04 21.43 -2.79
N GLU A 51 -31.94 21.97 -3.34
CA GLU A 51 -30.64 21.30 -3.35
C GLU A 51 -30.08 21.09 -1.92
N GLN A 52 -30.15 22.11 -1.05
CA GLN A 52 -29.70 22.01 0.33
C GLN A 52 -30.59 21.11 1.20
N LYS A 53 -31.89 21.07 0.92
CA LYS A 53 -32.88 20.22 1.57
C LYS A 53 -32.63 18.75 1.23
N ALA A 54 -32.42 18.41 -0.03
CA ALA A 54 -32.06 17.05 -0.45
C ALA A 54 -30.80 16.56 0.28
N VAL A 55 -29.76 17.41 0.36
CA VAL A 55 -28.53 17.11 1.12
C VAL A 55 -28.86 16.86 2.60
N ARG A 56 -29.67 17.73 3.22
CA ARG A 56 -30.05 17.62 4.63
C ARG A 56 -30.88 16.38 4.93
N GLU A 57 -31.86 16.05 4.10
CA GLU A 57 -32.68 14.84 4.25
C GLU A 57 -31.83 13.57 4.15
N ILE A 58 -30.92 13.52 3.19
CA ILE A 58 -29.95 12.41 3.05
C ILE A 58 -29.09 12.32 4.31
N MET A 59 -28.59 13.44 4.82
CA MET A 59 -27.78 13.47 6.03
C MET A 59 -28.56 12.99 7.26
N VAL A 60 -29.79 13.47 7.46
CA VAL A 60 -30.67 13.06 8.57
C VAL A 60 -31.03 11.59 8.47
N PHE A 61 -31.39 11.11 7.27
CA PHE A 61 -31.67 9.71 7.00
C PHE A 61 -30.46 8.85 7.38
N LEU A 62 -29.27 9.12 6.83
CA LEU A 62 -28.07 8.33 7.10
C LEU A 62 -27.66 8.38 8.58
N GLN A 63 -27.79 9.55 9.23
CA GLN A 63 -27.50 9.71 10.66
C GLN A 63 -28.49 8.96 11.56
N SER A 64 -29.79 8.92 11.21
CA SER A 64 -30.80 8.15 11.95
C SER A 64 -30.47 6.66 12.01
N TYR A 65 -29.73 6.15 11.03
CA TYR A 65 -29.25 4.77 11.01
C TYR A 65 -27.85 4.58 11.60
N GLY A 66 -27.20 5.64 12.08
CA GLY A 66 -25.90 5.60 12.76
C GLY A 66 -24.70 5.79 11.83
N ILE A 67 -24.91 6.36 10.63
CA ILE A 67 -23.82 6.75 9.74
C ILE A 67 -23.34 8.14 10.13
N GLY A 68 -22.09 8.25 10.58
CA GLY A 68 -21.49 9.53 10.97
C GLY A 68 -21.37 10.52 9.80
N THR A 69 -21.33 11.81 10.12
CA THR A 69 -21.38 12.92 9.16
C THR A 69 -20.35 12.80 8.04
N THR A 70 -19.10 12.43 8.34
CA THR A 70 -18.04 12.25 7.33
C THR A 70 -18.40 11.20 6.28
N ARG A 71 -19.03 10.09 6.69
CA ARG A 71 -19.45 9.03 5.77
C ARG A 71 -20.67 9.46 4.97
N ALA A 72 -21.62 10.13 5.61
CA ALA A 72 -22.82 10.63 4.93
C ALA A 72 -22.48 11.62 3.80
N VAL A 73 -21.51 12.52 4.01
CA VAL A 73 -20.98 13.40 2.95
C VAL A 73 -20.45 12.61 1.76
N ARG A 74 -19.69 11.53 2.01
CA ARG A 74 -19.14 10.68 0.93
C ARG A 74 -20.24 9.97 0.16
N ILE A 75 -21.24 9.42 0.85
CA ILE A 75 -22.41 8.77 0.23
C ILE A 75 -23.13 9.76 -0.69
N TYR A 76 -23.38 10.98 -0.20
CA TYR A 76 -23.98 12.04 -1.00
C TYR A 76 -23.13 12.41 -2.23
N LYS A 77 -21.81 12.54 -2.07
CA LYS A 77 -20.92 12.83 -3.21
C LYS A 77 -20.97 11.74 -4.30
N THR A 78 -21.16 10.48 -3.92
CA THR A 78 -21.16 9.35 -4.86
C THR A 78 -22.53 9.13 -5.52
N TYR A 79 -23.62 9.24 -4.77
CA TYR A 79 -24.97 8.90 -5.26
C TYR A 79 -25.86 10.10 -5.53
N GLY A 80 -25.46 11.31 -5.10
CA GLY A 80 -26.25 12.52 -5.24
C GLY A 80 -27.60 12.39 -4.54
N ASN A 81 -28.65 12.85 -5.22
CA ASN A 81 -30.02 12.85 -4.70
C ASN A 81 -30.62 11.44 -4.57
N ASP A 82 -30.10 10.45 -5.30
CA ASP A 82 -30.59 9.06 -5.29
C ASP A 82 -30.07 8.26 -4.08
N ALA A 83 -29.31 8.89 -3.18
CA ALA A 83 -28.64 8.20 -2.09
C ALA A 83 -29.62 7.39 -1.22
N ILE A 84 -30.80 7.95 -0.89
CA ILE A 84 -31.79 7.26 -0.05
C ILE A 84 -32.35 6.03 -0.77
N GLU A 85 -32.73 6.17 -2.05
CA GLU A 85 -33.33 5.10 -2.84
C GLU A 85 -32.36 3.94 -3.02
N LYS A 86 -31.13 4.22 -3.48
CA LYS A 86 -30.08 3.21 -3.68
C LYS A 86 -29.74 2.47 -2.39
N VAL A 87 -29.72 3.19 -1.26
CA VAL A 87 -29.47 2.58 0.05
C VAL A 87 -30.63 1.71 0.51
N ARG A 88 -31.88 2.08 0.23
CA ARG A 88 -33.04 1.25 0.56
C ARG A 88 -33.12 -0.02 -0.29
N GLU A 89 -32.80 0.09 -1.58
CA GLU A 89 -32.79 -1.04 -2.51
C GLU A 89 -31.71 -2.06 -2.13
N ASN A 90 -30.48 -1.60 -1.90
CA ASN A 90 -29.38 -2.47 -1.51
C ASN A 90 -28.36 -1.73 -0.63
N PRO A 91 -28.52 -1.79 0.71
CA PRO A 91 -27.61 -1.14 1.65
C PRO A 91 -26.16 -1.60 1.54
N TYR A 92 -25.92 -2.83 1.05
CA TYR A 92 -24.58 -3.40 0.94
C TYR A 92 -23.76 -2.82 -0.21
N ARG A 93 -24.39 -2.09 -1.15
CA ARG A 93 -23.66 -1.30 -2.16
C ARG A 93 -22.76 -0.26 -1.53
N LEU A 94 -23.14 0.29 -0.37
CA LEU A 94 -22.32 1.22 0.37
C LEU A 94 -20.95 0.65 0.73
N ALA A 95 -20.86 -0.66 1.00
CA ALA A 95 -19.59 -1.31 1.33
C ALA A 95 -18.65 -1.43 0.13
N LEU A 96 -19.16 -1.28 -1.10
CA LEU A 96 -18.41 -1.37 -2.35
C LEU A 96 -18.05 0.03 -2.86
N ASP A 97 -19.04 0.91 -2.91
CA ASP A 97 -18.93 2.18 -3.62
C ASP A 97 -18.35 3.29 -2.73
N ILE A 98 -18.41 3.14 -1.40
CA ILE A 98 -18.11 4.21 -0.45
C ILE A 98 -16.92 3.85 0.44
N HIS A 99 -15.78 4.46 0.15
CA HIS A 99 -14.57 4.28 0.94
C HIS A 99 -14.78 4.68 2.41
N GLY A 100 -14.52 3.74 3.32
CA GLY A 100 -14.68 3.90 4.77
C GLY A 100 -16.03 3.42 5.33
N VAL A 101 -16.96 2.95 4.48
CA VAL A 101 -18.12 2.16 4.91
C VAL A 101 -17.79 0.68 4.72
N GLY A 102 -17.67 -0.06 5.82
CA GLY A 102 -17.39 -1.50 5.76
C GLY A 102 -18.66 -2.34 5.79
N PHE A 103 -18.53 -3.63 5.45
CA PHE A 103 -19.64 -4.61 5.50
C PHE A 103 -20.43 -4.56 6.80
N LYS A 104 -19.75 -4.49 7.98
CA LYS A 104 -20.43 -4.43 9.28
C LYS A 104 -21.34 -3.20 9.44
N THR A 105 -20.91 -2.05 8.92
CA THR A 105 -21.73 -0.83 8.96
C THR A 105 -22.93 -0.98 8.02
N ALA A 106 -22.72 -1.53 6.81
CA ALA A 106 -23.80 -1.80 5.88
C ALA A 106 -24.79 -2.86 6.40
N ASP A 107 -24.32 -3.92 7.08
CA ASP A 107 -25.15 -4.96 7.69
C ASP A 107 -25.99 -4.39 8.85
N THR A 108 -25.40 -3.52 9.67
CA THR A 108 -26.14 -2.82 10.74
C THR A 108 -27.24 -1.94 10.15
N LEU A 109 -26.95 -1.23 9.06
CA LEU A 109 -27.91 -0.41 8.34
C LEU A 109 -29.03 -1.26 7.73
N ALA A 110 -28.67 -2.35 7.05
CA ALA A 110 -29.62 -3.28 6.43
C ALA A 110 -30.60 -3.86 7.44
N GLN A 111 -30.11 -4.26 8.63
CA GLN A 111 -30.96 -4.76 9.71
C GLN A 111 -31.93 -3.69 10.21
N LYS A 112 -31.49 -2.44 10.37
CA LYS A 112 -32.37 -1.33 10.79
C LYS A 112 -33.38 -0.93 9.72
N ILE A 113 -33.06 -1.11 8.43
CA ILE A 113 -34.00 -0.89 7.32
C ILE A 113 -35.05 -2.01 7.24
N GLY A 114 -34.78 -3.17 7.86
CA GLY A 114 -35.72 -4.30 7.92
C GLY A 114 -35.39 -5.46 6.99
N ILE A 115 -34.15 -5.55 6.46
CA ILE A 115 -33.73 -6.69 5.65
C ILE A 115 -33.61 -7.95 6.52
N PRO A 116 -34.26 -9.08 6.14
CA PRO A 116 -34.18 -10.34 6.90
C PRO A 116 -32.75 -10.84 7.07
N ARG A 117 -32.48 -11.49 8.20
CA ARG A 117 -31.13 -12.01 8.53
C ARG A 117 -30.66 -13.09 7.56
N ASP A 118 -31.57 -13.87 7.02
CA ASP A 118 -31.35 -14.95 6.05
C ASP A 118 -31.62 -14.52 4.60
N SER A 119 -31.78 -13.21 4.35
CA SER A 119 -31.96 -12.69 3.00
C SER A 119 -30.78 -13.06 2.10
N ILE A 120 -31.08 -13.49 0.87
CA ILE A 120 -30.09 -13.81 -0.15
C ILE A 120 -29.17 -12.61 -0.45
N LEU A 121 -29.71 -11.39 -0.37
CA LEU A 121 -28.97 -10.15 -0.59
C LEU A 121 -27.88 -9.94 0.48
N ARG A 122 -28.19 -10.26 1.74
CA ARG A 122 -27.22 -10.27 2.86
C ARG A 122 -26.19 -11.40 2.70
N ALA A 123 -26.65 -12.59 2.31
CA ALA A 123 -25.78 -13.75 2.09
C ALA A 123 -24.73 -13.48 1.01
N ARG A 124 -25.15 -12.96 -0.15
CA ARG A 124 -24.26 -12.56 -1.26
C ARG A 124 -23.22 -11.53 -0.83
N ALA A 125 -23.66 -10.47 -0.14
CA ALA A 125 -22.77 -9.44 0.37
C ALA A 125 -21.75 -10.01 1.39
N GLY A 126 -22.17 -10.93 2.26
CA GLY A 126 -21.28 -11.55 3.25
C GLY A 126 -20.29 -12.54 2.64
N VAL A 127 -20.68 -13.34 1.64
CA VAL A 127 -19.76 -14.20 0.87
C VAL A 127 -18.70 -13.35 0.18
N ARG A 128 -19.11 -12.28 -0.51
CA ARG A 128 -18.17 -11.37 -1.18
C ARG A 128 -17.24 -10.68 -0.20
N HIS A 129 -17.78 -10.17 0.92
CA HIS A 129 -16.98 -9.56 1.98
C HIS A 129 -15.94 -10.54 2.53
N GLN A 130 -16.33 -11.80 2.77
CA GLN A 130 -15.40 -12.79 3.28
C GLN A 130 -14.29 -13.13 2.29
N LEU A 131 -14.61 -13.18 1.00
CA LEU A 131 -13.61 -13.36 -0.05
C LEU A 131 -12.68 -12.13 -0.14
N GLN A 132 -13.22 -10.91 -0.04
CA GLN A 132 -12.42 -9.67 0.02
C GLN A 132 -11.49 -9.63 1.24
N GLU A 133 -11.95 -10.10 2.42
CA GLU A 133 -11.11 -10.21 3.62
C GLU A 133 -9.98 -11.22 3.42
N MET A 134 -10.24 -12.35 2.75
CA MET A 134 -9.19 -13.29 2.35
C MET A 134 -8.22 -12.66 1.35
N SER A 135 -8.71 -11.87 0.40
CA SER A 135 -7.86 -11.10 -0.51
C SER A 135 -7.02 -10.05 0.19
N GLY A 136 -7.55 -9.40 1.23
CA GLY A 136 -6.78 -8.51 2.11
C GLY A 136 -5.70 -9.21 2.93
N GLN A 137 -5.77 -10.54 3.05
CA GLN A 137 -4.71 -11.38 3.62
C GLN A 137 -3.71 -11.90 2.57
N GLY A 138 -3.88 -11.49 1.30
CA GLY A 138 -3.00 -11.83 0.20
C GLY A 138 -3.49 -12.95 -0.72
N HIS A 139 -4.66 -13.54 -0.48
CA HIS A 139 -5.18 -14.64 -1.32
C HIS A 139 -5.84 -14.13 -2.62
N CYS A 140 -5.54 -14.75 -3.76
CA CYS A 140 -6.27 -14.48 -5.02
C CYS A 140 -7.62 -15.20 -5.06
N ALA A 141 -7.71 -16.33 -4.36
CA ALA A 141 -8.86 -17.23 -4.38
C ALA A 141 -9.16 -17.82 -3.00
N ALA A 142 -10.30 -18.52 -2.88
CA ALA A 142 -10.63 -19.32 -1.72
C ALA A 142 -11.25 -20.66 -2.14
N TYR A 143 -11.03 -21.72 -1.36
CA TYR A 143 -11.81 -22.95 -1.51
C TYR A 143 -13.27 -22.66 -1.16
N ARG A 144 -14.21 -23.14 -1.99
CA ARG A 144 -15.66 -22.89 -1.80
C ARG A 144 -16.14 -23.30 -0.41
N GLU A 145 -15.75 -24.49 0.04
CA GLU A 145 -16.10 -25.02 1.37
C GLU A 145 -15.61 -24.10 2.50
N GLN A 146 -14.38 -23.60 2.40
CA GLN A 146 -13.79 -22.69 3.38
C GLN A 146 -14.52 -21.34 3.37
N LEU A 147 -14.82 -20.80 2.19
CA LEU A 147 -15.53 -19.53 2.02
C LEU A 147 -16.93 -19.60 2.66
N VAL A 148 -17.67 -20.67 2.39
CA VAL A 148 -19.01 -20.90 2.95
C VAL A 148 -18.94 -21.10 4.46
N ALA A 149 -17.95 -21.83 4.98
CA ALA A 149 -17.78 -22.02 6.43
C ALA A 149 -17.48 -20.70 7.15
N LEU A 150 -16.62 -19.85 6.58
CA LEU A 150 -16.32 -18.53 7.15
C LEU A 150 -17.52 -17.58 7.07
N ALA A 151 -18.23 -17.56 5.94
CA ALA A 151 -19.45 -16.76 5.78
C ALA A 151 -20.56 -17.22 6.75
N LYS A 152 -20.69 -18.53 6.99
CA LYS A 152 -21.61 -19.09 8.01
C LYS A 152 -21.28 -18.58 9.40
N LYS A 153 -20.00 -18.58 9.76
CA LYS A 153 -19.56 -18.06 11.06
C LYS A 153 -19.79 -16.55 11.20
N LEU A 154 -19.67 -15.80 10.11
CA LEU A 154 -19.88 -14.35 10.10
C LEU A 154 -21.36 -13.96 10.20
N LEU A 155 -22.22 -14.61 9.40
CA LEU A 155 -23.62 -14.21 9.22
C LEU A 155 -24.59 -14.96 10.13
N GLU A 156 -24.17 -16.14 10.63
CA GLU A 156 -24.97 -17.07 11.44
C GLU A 156 -26.24 -17.55 10.72
N ILE A 157 -26.13 -17.83 9.42
CA ILE A 157 -27.24 -18.31 8.56
C ILE A 157 -27.01 -19.73 8.02
N PRO A 158 -28.04 -20.43 7.53
CA PRO A 158 -27.91 -21.78 7.00
C PRO A 158 -26.95 -21.86 5.79
N SER A 159 -26.16 -22.94 5.72
CA SER A 159 -25.22 -23.19 4.63
C SER A 159 -25.90 -23.22 3.26
N ALA A 160 -27.13 -23.73 3.15
CA ALA A 160 -27.86 -23.79 1.90
C ALA A 160 -28.08 -22.41 1.26
N VAL A 161 -28.36 -21.38 2.07
CA VAL A 161 -28.53 -19.99 1.59
C VAL A 161 -27.19 -19.42 1.11
N LEU A 162 -26.09 -19.75 1.79
CA LEU A 162 -24.75 -19.32 1.41
C LEU A 162 -24.27 -19.99 0.12
N GLU A 163 -24.57 -21.28 -0.06
CA GLU A 163 -24.28 -21.99 -1.30
C GLU A 163 -25.06 -21.39 -2.47
N GLN A 164 -26.34 -21.09 -2.28
CA GLN A 164 -27.13 -20.37 -3.29
C GLN A 164 -26.55 -18.99 -3.57
N ALA A 165 -26.09 -18.27 -2.53
CA ALA A 165 -25.46 -16.97 -2.71
C ALA A 165 -24.19 -17.03 -3.55
N VAL A 166 -23.35 -18.08 -3.39
CA VAL A 166 -22.18 -18.31 -4.26
C VAL A 166 -22.62 -18.52 -5.70
N VAL A 167 -23.63 -19.36 -5.93
CA VAL A 167 -24.18 -19.62 -7.27
C VAL A 167 -24.71 -18.34 -7.92
N ASP A 168 -25.48 -17.53 -7.18
CA ASP A 168 -26.04 -16.26 -7.68
C ASP A 168 -24.94 -15.23 -7.99
N GLU A 169 -23.87 -15.20 -7.19
CA GLU A 169 -22.72 -14.33 -7.43
C GLU A 169 -21.90 -14.75 -8.67
N ILE A 170 -21.83 -16.05 -8.95
CA ILE A 170 -21.23 -16.58 -10.20
C ILE A 170 -22.13 -16.23 -11.39
N ALA A 171 -23.44 -16.45 -11.27
CA ALA A 171 -24.42 -16.15 -12.32
C ALA A 171 -24.50 -14.65 -12.66
N SER A 172 -24.18 -13.77 -11.70
CA SER A 172 -24.10 -12.32 -11.89
C SER A 172 -22.70 -11.81 -12.25
N GLU A 173 -21.79 -12.70 -12.64
CA GLU A 173 -20.41 -12.40 -13.06
C GLU A 173 -19.65 -11.55 -12.05
N GLN A 174 -19.89 -11.77 -10.75
CA GLN A 174 -19.10 -11.16 -9.67
C GLN A 174 -18.01 -12.12 -9.17
N LEU A 175 -18.28 -13.42 -9.24
CA LEU A 175 -17.37 -14.49 -8.88
C LEU A 175 -17.09 -15.43 -10.06
N VAL A 176 -15.92 -16.05 -10.07
CA VAL A 176 -15.57 -17.14 -10.99
C VAL A 176 -15.28 -18.38 -10.17
N GLU A 177 -15.82 -19.52 -10.57
CA GLU A 177 -15.48 -20.82 -9.99
C GLU A 177 -14.64 -21.64 -10.99
N GLU A 178 -13.56 -22.23 -10.51
CA GLU A 178 -12.74 -23.21 -11.24
C GLU A 178 -12.55 -24.48 -10.41
N LEU A 179 -12.34 -25.60 -11.09
CA LEU A 179 -11.98 -26.87 -10.46
C LEU A 179 -10.46 -27.05 -10.54
N HIS A 180 -9.80 -27.19 -9.39
CA HIS A 180 -8.37 -27.52 -9.33
C HIS A 180 -8.16 -28.73 -8.42
N GLU A 181 -7.48 -29.75 -8.94
CA GLU A 181 -7.20 -31.00 -8.20
C GLU A 181 -8.46 -31.60 -7.52
N GLY A 182 -9.62 -31.51 -8.20
CA GLY A 182 -10.90 -32.01 -7.70
C GLY A 182 -11.57 -31.15 -6.63
N ARG A 183 -11.08 -29.94 -6.35
CA ARG A 183 -11.66 -28.98 -5.41
C ARG A 183 -12.19 -27.74 -6.11
N GLN A 184 -13.35 -27.26 -5.68
CA GLN A 184 -13.94 -26.01 -6.17
C GLN A 184 -13.27 -24.81 -5.52
N ILE A 185 -12.78 -23.90 -6.35
CA ILE A 185 -12.12 -22.67 -5.94
C ILE A 185 -12.86 -21.49 -6.54
N VAL A 186 -13.05 -20.46 -5.74
CA VAL A 186 -13.80 -19.26 -6.09
C VAL A 186 -12.88 -18.05 -6.05
N PHE A 187 -12.99 -17.22 -7.08
CA PHE A 187 -12.24 -15.97 -7.24
C PHE A 187 -13.20 -14.79 -7.33
N LEU A 188 -12.74 -13.62 -6.89
CA LEU A 188 -13.32 -12.36 -7.39
C LEU A 188 -12.98 -12.24 -8.87
N VAL A 189 -13.96 -11.86 -9.71
CA VAL A 189 -13.76 -11.73 -11.17
C VAL A 189 -12.61 -10.79 -11.51
N SER A 190 -12.42 -9.71 -10.76
CA SER A 190 -11.30 -8.78 -10.94
C SER A 190 -9.95 -9.46 -10.74
N LEU A 191 -9.80 -10.28 -9.69
CA LEU A 191 -8.57 -11.01 -9.38
C LEU A 191 -8.33 -12.17 -10.36
N TYR A 192 -9.40 -12.87 -10.75
CA TYR A 192 -9.34 -13.89 -11.79
C TYR A 192 -8.81 -13.32 -13.11
N ARG A 193 -9.38 -12.20 -13.57
CA ARG A 193 -8.95 -11.49 -14.77
C ARG A 193 -7.54 -10.90 -14.62
N ALA A 194 -7.15 -10.52 -13.41
CA ALA A 194 -5.80 -10.05 -13.14
C ALA A 194 -4.77 -11.17 -13.25
N GLU A 195 -5.05 -12.33 -12.66
CA GLU A 195 -4.14 -13.47 -12.66
C GLU A 195 -3.99 -14.09 -14.07
N THR A 196 -5.11 -14.30 -14.77
CA THR A 196 -5.11 -14.79 -16.15
C THR A 196 -4.45 -13.81 -17.12
N GLY A 197 -4.74 -12.51 -16.99
CA GLY A 197 -4.13 -11.46 -17.82
C GLY A 197 -2.62 -11.30 -17.57
N CYS A 198 -2.18 -11.45 -16.32
CA CYS A 198 -0.77 -11.44 -15.94
C CYS A 198 -0.03 -12.61 -16.60
N ALA A 199 -0.54 -13.84 -16.47
CA ALA A 199 0.04 -15.03 -17.10
C ALA A 199 0.18 -14.88 -18.63
N ALA A 200 -0.89 -14.44 -19.30
CA ALA A 200 -0.88 -14.23 -20.75
C ALA A 200 0.13 -13.16 -21.18
N SER A 201 0.23 -12.05 -20.43
CA SER A 201 1.16 -10.96 -20.75
C SER A 201 2.62 -11.35 -20.50
N ILE A 202 2.89 -12.12 -19.44
CA ILE A 202 4.21 -12.70 -19.16
C ILE A 202 4.63 -13.61 -20.32
N LEU A 203 3.76 -14.51 -20.75
CA LEU A 203 4.06 -15.41 -21.86
C LEU A 203 4.35 -14.65 -23.16
N ARG A 204 3.52 -13.65 -23.48
CA ARG A 204 3.70 -12.75 -24.63
C ARG A 204 5.07 -12.07 -24.62
N LEU A 205 5.56 -11.63 -23.45
CA LEU A 205 6.87 -11.00 -23.33
C LEU A 205 8.00 -12.03 -23.39
N ALA A 206 7.83 -13.19 -22.74
CA ALA A 206 8.83 -14.23 -22.70
C ALA A 206 9.12 -14.87 -24.07
N THR A 207 8.11 -14.97 -24.95
CA THR A 207 8.26 -15.51 -26.31
C THR A 207 8.61 -14.44 -27.36
N GLY A 208 8.68 -13.17 -26.97
CA GLY A 208 8.96 -12.08 -27.88
C GLY A 208 10.44 -11.91 -28.19
N VAL A 209 10.74 -11.13 -29.24
CA VAL A 209 12.11 -10.80 -29.66
C VAL A 209 12.67 -9.64 -28.83
N LEU A 210 13.94 -9.71 -28.44
CA LEU A 210 14.64 -8.64 -27.72
C LEU A 210 14.68 -7.33 -28.53
N PRO A 211 14.59 -6.16 -27.88
CA PRO A 211 14.61 -4.89 -28.61
C PRO A 211 16.00 -4.45 -29.05
N TRP A 212 17.06 -4.96 -28.42
CA TRP A 212 18.46 -4.73 -28.83
C TRP A 212 19.00 -5.98 -29.52
N HIS A 213 19.56 -5.82 -30.72
CA HIS A 213 19.91 -6.95 -31.58
C HIS A 213 21.40 -7.33 -31.62
N ASP A 214 22.33 -6.48 -31.16
CA ASP A 214 23.77 -6.71 -31.35
C ASP A 214 24.65 -6.49 -30.10
N VAL A 215 24.06 -6.61 -28.91
CA VAL A 215 24.84 -6.41 -27.67
C VAL A 215 25.64 -7.67 -27.35
N ASN A 216 26.93 -7.67 -27.69
CA ASN A 216 27.85 -8.74 -27.32
C ASN A 216 28.29 -8.58 -25.84
N PRO A 217 27.90 -9.51 -24.93
CA PRO A 217 28.30 -9.42 -23.52
C PRO A 217 29.82 -9.49 -23.32
N ALA A 218 30.53 -10.20 -24.20
CA ALA A 218 31.99 -10.37 -24.11
C ALA A 218 32.76 -9.06 -24.32
N GLU A 219 32.17 -8.10 -25.05
CA GLU A 219 32.73 -6.77 -25.28
C GLU A 219 32.16 -5.74 -24.29
N SER A 220 30.86 -5.84 -24.02
CA SER A 220 30.11 -4.87 -23.21
C SER A 220 30.50 -4.91 -21.73
N ILE A 221 30.78 -6.11 -21.18
CA ILE A 221 31.17 -6.27 -19.78
C ILE A 221 32.55 -5.63 -19.51
N PRO A 222 33.63 -5.95 -20.26
CA PRO A 222 34.92 -5.26 -20.07
C PRO A 222 34.85 -3.75 -20.33
N TRP A 223 33.94 -3.29 -21.19
CA TRP A 223 33.71 -1.86 -21.40
C TRP A 223 33.08 -1.20 -20.17
N VAL A 224 32.05 -1.80 -19.57
CA VAL A 224 31.37 -1.22 -18.40
C VAL A 224 32.28 -1.25 -17.17
N GLU A 225 33.10 -2.28 -16.99
CA GLU A 225 34.08 -2.34 -15.90
C GLU A 225 35.11 -1.21 -16.00
N ARG A 226 35.61 -0.93 -17.21
CA ARG A 226 36.53 0.20 -17.45
C ARG A 226 35.87 1.56 -17.22
N THR A 227 34.62 1.72 -17.67
CA THR A 227 33.90 2.98 -17.59
C THR A 227 33.46 3.31 -16.16
N THR A 228 33.03 2.29 -15.41
CA THR A 228 32.56 2.45 -14.02
C THR A 228 33.68 2.32 -12.99
N GLY A 229 34.85 1.78 -13.38
CA GLY A 229 35.95 1.47 -12.46
C GLY A 229 35.65 0.31 -11.51
N LEU A 230 34.59 -0.47 -11.77
CA LEU A 230 34.16 -1.58 -10.93
C LEU A 230 34.59 -2.91 -11.54
N GLN A 231 35.14 -3.81 -10.73
CA GLN A 231 35.33 -5.21 -11.12
C GLN A 231 34.12 -6.03 -10.71
N LEU A 232 33.49 -6.67 -11.69
CA LEU A 232 32.32 -7.51 -11.48
C LEU A 232 32.75 -8.94 -11.17
N SER A 233 32.05 -9.60 -10.25
CA SER A 233 32.31 -11.01 -9.97
C SER A 233 31.83 -11.91 -11.12
N ALA A 234 32.27 -13.17 -11.14
CA ALA A 234 31.83 -14.14 -12.14
C ALA A 234 30.30 -14.32 -12.15
N SER A 235 29.66 -14.31 -10.97
CA SER A 235 28.21 -14.40 -10.83
C SER A 235 27.50 -13.16 -11.38
N GLN A 236 28.08 -11.96 -11.21
CA GLN A 236 27.56 -10.72 -11.79
C GLN A 236 27.72 -10.67 -13.32
N ASN A 237 28.84 -11.17 -13.86
CA ASN A 237 29.06 -11.26 -15.30
C ASN A 237 28.06 -12.22 -15.96
N GLN A 238 27.80 -13.35 -15.32
CA GLN A 238 26.76 -14.27 -15.75
C GLN A 238 25.37 -13.63 -15.67
N ALA A 239 25.08 -12.88 -14.60
CA ALA A 239 23.82 -12.15 -14.44
C ALA A 239 23.57 -11.18 -15.61
N ILE A 240 24.55 -10.33 -15.93
CA ILE A 240 24.45 -9.37 -17.04
C ILE A 240 24.28 -10.11 -18.37
N THR A 241 25.03 -11.19 -18.59
CA THR A 241 24.91 -11.99 -19.81
C THR A 241 23.50 -12.58 -19.99
N ILE A 242 22.89 -13.09 -18.91
CA ILE A 242 21.52 -13.61 -18.94
C ILE A 242 20.52 -12.50 -19.26
N MET A 243 20.63 -11.35 -18.57
CA MET A 243 19.73 -10.21 -18.76
C MET A 243 19.82 -9.61 -20.16
N LEU A 244 21.01 -9.56 -20.77
CA LEU A 244 21.20 -9.08 -22.14
C LEU A 244 20.62 -10.05 -23.19
N ARG A 245 20.46 -11.33 -22.84
CA ARG A 245 19.97 -12.39 -23.74
C ARG A 245 18.51 -12.77 -23.53
N SER A 246 17.88 -12.27 -22.47
CA SER A 246 16.53 -12.67 -22.07
C SER A 246 15.62 -11.47 -21.96
N LYS A 247 14.51 -11.49 -22.70
CA LYS A 247 13.57 -10.37 -22.77
C LYS A 247 12.82 -10.12 -21.46
N LEU A 248 12.51 -11.19 -20.73
CA LEU A 248 11.95 -11.13 -19.40
C LEU A 248 12.92 -11.80 -18.43
N THR A 249 13.45 -11.03 -17.48
CA THR A 249 14.38 -11.54 -16.48
C THR A 249 13.98 -11.08 -15.09
N ILE A 250 14.21 -11.94 -14.09
CA ILE A 250 14.08 -11.62 -12.68
C ILE A 250 15.46 -11.60 -12.04
N LEU A 251 15.82 -10.49 -11.40
CA LEU A 251 17.01 -10.38 -10.57
C LEU A 251 16.59 -10.40 -9.10
N THR A 252 16.98 -11.45 -8.38
CA THR A 252 16.69 -11.61 -6.95
C THR A 252 17.94 -11.79 -6.13
N GLY A 253 17.90 -11.34 -4.88
CA GLY A 253 18.99 -11.49 -3.94
C GLY A 253 18.80 -10.68 -2.67
N GLY A 254 19.51 -11.04 -1.62
CA GLY A 254 19.42 -10.39 -0.31
C GLY A 254 20.07 -9.00 -0.25
N PRO A 255 20.18 -8.37 0.93
CA PRO A 255 20.97 -7.16 1.13
C PRO A 255 22.46 -7.44 0.85
N GLY A 256 23.20 -6.43 0.37
CA GLY A 256 24.66 -6.51 0.26
C GLY A 256 25.21 -7.44 -0.84
N VAL A 257 24.36 -7.96 -1.73
CA VAL A 257 24.75 -8.80 -2.88
C VAL A 257 24.95 -8.02 -4.19
N GLY A 258 24.88 -6.68 -4.15
CA GLY A 258 25.20 -5.83 -5.29
C GLY A 258 24.16 -5.75 -6.41
N LYS A 259 22.86 -5.94 -6.11
CA LYS A 259 21.76 -5.82 -7.09
C LYS A 259 21.82 -4.50 -7.88
N THR A 260 21.87 -3.37 -7.16
CA THR A 260 21.90 -2.03 -7.75
C THR A 260 23.10 -1.82 -8.67
N THR A 261 24.27 -2.35 -8.30
CA THR A 261 25.47 -2.29 -9.14
C THR A 261 25.27 -3.00 -10.48
N ILE A 262 24.66 -4.19 -10.47
CA ILE A 262 24.38 -4.95 -11.69
C ILE A 262 23.34 -4.23 -12.56
N VAL A 263 22.29 -3.69 -11.95
CA VAL A 263 21.28 -2.89 -12.66
C VAL A 263 21.93 -1.68 -13.32
N ASN A 264 22.79 -0.95 -12.61
CA ASN A 264 23.52 0.20 -13.17
C ASN A 264 24.41 -0.21 -14.34
N SER A 265 25.14 -1.32 -14.22
CA SER A 265 25.98 -1.82 -15.32
C SER A 265 25.17 -2.19 -16.55
N LEU A 266 24.01 -2.85 -16.37
CA LEU A 266 23.10 -3.17 -17.49
C LEU A 266 22.57 -1.89 -18.15
N LEU A 267 22.09 -0.93 -17.36
CA LEU A 267 21.58 0.35 -17.85
C LEU A 267 22.65 1.14 -18.59
N ALA A 268 23.90 1.12 -18.12
CA ALA A 268 25.01 1.79 -18.80
C ALA A 268 25.33 1.14 -20.16
N ILE A 269 25.31 -0.19 -20.25
CA ILE A 269 25.51 -0.93 -21.50
C ILE A 269 24.42 -0.59 -22.51
N LEU A 270 23.16 -0.61 -22.10
CA LEU A 270 22.02 -0.36 -23.00
C LEU A 270 21.87 1.12 -23.35
N ALA A 271 22.30 2.04 -22.49
CA ALA A 271 22.39 3.46 -22.82
C ALA A 271 23.37 3.74 -23.95
N ASN A 272 24.48 2.99 -24.02
CA ASN A 272 25.45 3.10 -25.10
C ASN A 272 24.92 2.56 -26.45
N GLN A 273 23.72 1.99 -26.45
CA GLN A 273 23.00 1.49 -27.63
C GLN A 273 21.74 2.33 -27.91
N ASP A 274 21.63 3.52 -27.33
CA ASP A 274 20.48 4.44 -27.45
C ASP A 274 19.12 3.76 -27.11
N THR A 275 19.14 2.75 -26.24
CA THR A 275 17.92 2.04 -25.85
C THR A 275 17.05 2.93 -24.98
N GLN A 276 15.77 3.08 -25.33
CA GLN A 276 14.80 3.79 -24.50
C GLN A 276 14.45 2.96 -23.27
N MET A 277 14.73 3.50 -22.09
CA MET A 277 14.58 2.80 -20.82
C MET A 277 13.67 3.61 -19.88
N MET A 278 12.73 2.91 -19.23
CA MET A 278 11.93 3.46 -18.15
C MET A 278 12.20 2.69 -16.86
N LEU A 279 12.29 3.42 -15.75
CA LEU A 279 12.53 2.86 -14.42
C LEU A 279 11.33 3.15 -13.53
N CYS A 280 10.89 2.16 -12.77
CA CYS A 280 9.82 2.36 -11.82
C CYS A 280 9.96 1.50 -10.57
N ALA A 281 9.22 1.90 -9.54
CA ALA A 281 9.05 1.10 -8.33
C ALA A 281 7.63 1.27 -7.76
N PRO A 282 7.15 0.36 -6.88
CA PRO A 282 5.80 0.44 -6.34
C PRO A 282 5.55 1.65 -5.43
N THR A 283 6.58 2.18 -4.76
CA THR A 283 6.47 3.31 -3.82
C THR A 283 7.31 4.51 -4.24
N GLY A 284 6.89 5.71 -3.81
CA GLY A 284 7.63 6.96 -4.08
C GLY A 284 9.07 6.90 -3.61
N ARG A 285 9.29 6.37 -2.40
CA ARG A 285 10.62 6.20 -1.82
C ARG A 285 11.52 5.25 -2.60
N ALA A 286 10.99 4.09 -3.00
CA ALA A 286 11.76 3.14 -3.80
C ALA A 286 12.13 3.75 -5.17
N ALA A 287 11.19 4.48 -5.80
CA ALA A 287 11.46 5.18 -7.05
C ALA A 287 12.52 6.28 -6.89
N LYS A 288 12.45 7.08 -5.82
CA LYS A 288 13.46 8.11 -5.53
C LYS A 288 14.86 7.51 -5.34
N ARG A 289 14.96 6.43 -4.58
CA ARG A 289 16.23 5.70 -4.36
C ARG A 289 16.79 5.05 -5.61
N LEU A 290 15.90 4.46 -6.42
CA LEU A 290 16.27 3.95 -7.73
C LEU A 290 16.82 5.10 -8.59
N SER A 291 16.22 6.29 -8.50
CA SER A 291 16.71 7.46 -9.24
C SER A 291 18.10 7.92 -8.77
N GLU A 292 18.28 8.06 -7.45
CA GLU A 292 19.55 8.47 -6.83
C GLU A 292 20.68 7.48 -7.14
N SER A 293 20.39 6.18 -7.09
CA SER A 293 21.40 5.14 -7.29
C SER A 293 21.74 4.88 -8.76
N THR A 294 20.80 5.08 -9.68
CA THR A 294 21.01 4.88 -11.13
C THR A 294 21.40 6.15 -11.86
N GLY A 295 21.19 7.32 -11.26
CA GLY A 295 21.35 8.63 -11.91
C GLY A 295 20.30 8.91 -13.00
N ARG A 296 19.20 8.15 -13.04
CA ARG A 296 18.12 8.25 -14.06
C ARG A 296 16.79 8.50 -13.38
N GLU A 297 15.88 9.21 -14.03
CA GLU A 297 14.55 9.41 -13.46
C GLU A 297 13.79 8.07 -13.34
N ALA A 298 13.35 7.73 -12.14
CA ALA A 298 12.45 6.63 -11.89
C ALA A 298 11.14 7.13 -11.26
N LYS A 299 10.02 6.54 -11.70
CA LYS A 299 8.67 6.95 -11.28
C LYS A 299 7.99 5.87 -10.46
N THR A 300 6.95 6.22 -9.71
CA THR A 300 6.08 5.18 -9.16
C THR A 300 5.34 4.48 -10.30
N VAL A 301 4.97 3.21 -10.14
CA VAL A 301 4.15 2.50 -11.14
C VAL A 301 2.86 3.28 -11.46
N HIS A 302 2.24 3.89 -10.45
CA HIS A 302 1.03 4.70 -10.62
C HIS A 302 1.26 5.95 -11.46
N ARG A 303 2.39 6.64 -11.28
CA ARG A 303 2.76 7.80 -12.12
C ARG A 303 3.15 7.38 -13.53
N LEU A 304 3.88 6.27 -13.66
CA LEU A 304 4.28 5.74 -14.96
C LEU A 304 3.06 5.40 -15.82
N LEU A 305 2.01 4.84 -15.21
CA LEU A 305 0.77 4.46 -15.89
C LEU A 305 -0.26 5.59 -16.01
N ASP A 306 0.07 6.78 -15.51
CA ASP A 306 -0.80 7.97 -15.45
C ASP A 306 -2.18 7.64 -14.84
N PHE A 307 -2.15 7.30 -13.54
CA PHE A 307 -3.33 6.96 -12.75
C PHE A 307 -4.27 8.16 -12.58
N ASP A 308 -5.54 7.97 -12.90
CA ASP A 308 -6.62 8.94 -12.65
C ASP A 308 -7.40 8.56 -11.38
N PRO A 309 -7.32 9.36 -10.30
CA PRO A 309 -8.05 9.12 -9.06
C PRO A 309 -9.58 9.19 -9.21
N ARG A 310 -10.11 9.91 -10.21
CA ARG A 310 -11.56 10.10 -10.41
C ARG A 310 -12.21 8.88 -11.02
N THR A 311 -11.58 8.29 -12.02
CA THR A 311 -12.05 7.07 -12.69
C THR A 311 -11.47 5.81 -12.08
N PHE A 312 -10.51 5.95 -11.14
CA PHE A 312 -9.76 4.86 -10.54
C PHE A 312 -9.14 3.93 -11.60
N GLY A 313 -8.58 4.53 -12.66
CA GLY A 313 -8.08 3.84 -13.84
C GLY A 313 -6.73 4.37 -14.30
N PHE A 314 -6.13 3.67 -15.27
CA PHE A 314 -4.82 4.04 -15.84
C PHE A 314 -4.98 4.45 -17.31
N LYS A 315 -4.34 5.56 -17.71
CA LYS A 315 -4.37 5.97 -19.12
C LYS A 315 -3.49 5.10 -20.00
N HIS A 316 -2.37 4.61 -19.47
CA HIS A 316 -1.55 3.63 -20.18
C HIS A 316 -2.09 2.21 -19.97
N ASN A 317 -2.32 1.51 -21.07
CA ASN A 317 -2.91 0.18 -21.12
C ASN A 317 -2.61 -0.49 -22.47
N ALA A 318 -3.24 -1.63 -22.78
CA ALA A 318 -2.98 -2.35 -24.02
C ALA A 318 -3.28 -1.55 -25.32
N SER A 319 -4.21 -0.58 -25.27
CA SER A 319 -4.53 0.30 -26.40
C SER A 319 -3.66 1.56 -26.47
N ASN A 320 -3.04 1.93 -25.35
CA ASN A 320 -2.14 3.08 -25.24
C ASN A 320 -0.89 2.64 -24.45
N PRO A 321 0.02 1.86 -25.07
CA PRO A 321 1.16 1.27 -24.38
C PRO A 321 2.17 2.34 -23.95
N LEU A 322 3.08 1.95 -23.06
CA LEU A 322 4.26 2.74 -22.70
C LEU A 322 5.23 2.83 -23.89
N ASP A 323 5.85 3.99 -24.06
CA ASP A 323 6.89 4.23 -25.06
C ASP A 323 8.27 3.88 -24.48
N THR A 324 8.62 2.58 -24.48
CA THR A 324 9.88 2.09 -23.91
C THR A 324 10.33 0.81 -24.57
N GLN A 325 11.64 0.59 -24.62
CA GLN A 325 12.26 -0.67 -25.05
C GLN A 325 12.69 -1.53 -23.86
N LEU A 326 12.97 -0.94 -22.69
CA LEU A 326 13.23 -1.67 -21.45
C LEU A 326 12.48 -1.02 -20.30
N LEU A 327 11.70 -1.82 -19.59
CA LEU A 327 11.15 -1.44 -18.30
C LEU A 327 11.92 -2.14 -17.18
N VAL A 328 12.47 -1.37 -16.24
CA VAL A 328 13.04 -1.87 -14.99
C VAL A 328 12.07 -1.58 -13.86
N VAL A 329 11.72 -2.63 -13.10
CA VAL A 329 10.86 -2.53 -11.92
C VAL A 329 11.66 -2.95 -10.70
N ASP A 330 11.99 -2.01 -9.82
CA ASP A 330 12.64 -2.30 -8.53
C ASP A 330 11.62 -2.53 -7.41
N GLU A 331 12.02 -3.23 -6.35
CA GLU A 331 11.15 -3.67 -5.25
C GLU A 331 9.89 -4.40 -5.74
N ALA A 332 10.03 -5.23 -6.78
CA ALA A 332 8.93 -5.98 -7.41
C ALA A 332 8.20 -6.93 -6.45
N SER A 333 8.81 -7.30 -5.31
CA SER A 333 8.17 -8.09 -4.24
C SER A 333 6.97 -7.37 -3.62
N MET A 334 6.88 -6.04 -3.73
CA MET A 334 5.78 -5.23 -3.22
C MET A 334 4.58 -5.16 -4.18
N MET A 335 4.70 -5.65 -5.41
CA MET A 335 3.61 -5.60 -6.39
C MET A 335 2.57 -6.69 -6.16
N ASP A 336 1.31 -6.29 -6.06
CA ASP A 336 0.18 -7.22 -6.06
C ASP A 336 -0.20 -7.63 -7.50
N ILE A 337 -1.07 -8.64 -7.61
CA ILE A 337 -1.49 -9.18 -8.91
C ILE A 337 -2.22 -8.16 -9.77
N SER A 338 -2.94 -7.22 -9.14
CA SER A 338 -3.74 -6.23 -9.86
C SER A 338 -2.84 -5.18 -10.49
N LEU A 339 -1.91 -4.60 -9.72
CA LEU A 339 -0.96 -3.61 -10.20
C LEU A 339 -0.01 -4.20 -11.25
N MET A 340 0.47 -5.44 -11.03
CA MET A 340 1.31 -6.12 -12.02
C MET A 340 0.56 -6.35 -13.34
N ASN A 341 -0.70 -6.80 -13.30
CA ASN A 341 -1.49 -6.97 -14.52
C ASN A 341 -1.67 -5.67 -15.31
N HIS A 342 -1.91 -4.54 -14.63
CA HIS A 342 -2.01 -3.24 -15.31
C HIS A 342 -0.68 -2.83 -15.94
N LEU A 343 0.43 -2.99 -15.22
CA LEU A 343 1.76 -2.70 -15.74
C LEU A 343 2.10 -3.53 -16.98
N LEU A 344 1.88 -4.85 -16.92
CA LEU A 344 2.17 -5.76 -18.02
C LEU A 344 1.28 -5.53 -19.24
N LYS A 345 0.02 -5.13 -19.05
CA LYS A 345 -0.88 -4.74 -20.14
C LYS A 345 -0.41 -3.47 -20.84
N ALA A 346 0.16 -2.53 -20.11
CA ALA A 346 0.68 -1.30 -20.67
C ALA A 346 2.04 -1.49 -21.37
N LEU A 347 2.76 -2.59 -21.11
CA LEU A 347 4.05 -2.84 -21.73
C LEU A 347 3.91 -3.36 -23.18
N PRO A 348 4.50 -2.68 -24.18
CA PRO A 348 4.35 -3.07 -25.58
C PRO A 348 5.05 -4.41 -25.87
N ALA A 349 4.64 -5.07 -26.94
CA ALA A 349 5.15 -6.41 -27.27
C ALA A 349 6.64 -6.43 -27.66
N HIS A 350 7.25 -5.31 -28.06
CA HIS A 350 8.67 -5.22 -28.38
C HIS A 350 9.55 -4.95 -27.15
N ALA A 351 9.00 -4.45 -26.04
CA ALA A 351 9.78 -4.08 -24.86
C ALA A 351 10.25 -5.29 -24.05
N ALA A 352 11.42 -5.16 -23.45
CA ALA A 352 11.96 -6.05 -22.43
C ALA A 352 11.53 -5.61 -21.02
N LEU A 353 11.52 -6.56 -20.08
CA LEU A 353 11.15 -6.34 -18.69
C LEU A 353 12.20 -6.97 -17.76
N LEU A 354 12.76 -6.14 -16.89
CA LEU A 354 13.60 -6.57 -15.78
C LEU A 354 12.87 -6.33 -14.46
N LEU A 355 12.57 -7.40 -13.74
CA LEU A 355 12.03 -7.33 -12.38
C LEU A 355 13.18 -7.50 -11.37
N VAL A 356 13.34 -6.54 -10.48
CA VAL A 356 14.32 -6.56 -9.40
C VAL A 356 13.58 -6.60 -8.07
N GLY A 357 13.96 -7.51 -7.19
CA GLY A 357 13.33 -7.61 -5.88
C GLY A 357 14.01 -8.62 -4.97
N ASP A 358 13.61 -8.65 -3.71
CA ASP A 358 14.08 -9.64 -2.75
C ASP A 358 12.92 -10.57 -2.37
N MET A 359 13.02 -11.83 -2.77
CA MET A 359 12.01 -12.86 -2.50
C MET A 359 11.85 -13.18 -1.01
N ASP A 360 12.86 -12.85 -0.19
CA ASP A 360 12.89 -13.15 1.24
C ASP A 360 12.30 -11.98 2.08
N GLN A 361 12.01 -10.84 1.45
CA GLN A 361 11.30 -9.73 2.09
C GLN A 361 9.79 -10.00 2.21
N LEU A 362 9.09 -9.10 2.91
CA LEU A 362 7.65 -9.12 3.00
C LEU A 362 7.02 -9.07 1.60
N PRO A 363 6.04 -9.94 1.32
CA PRO A 363 5.31 -9.89 0.06
C PRO A 363 4.42 -8.63 0.00
N SER A 364 3.82 -8.38 -1.16
CA SER A 364 2.86 -7.30 -1.38
C SER A 364 1.73 -7.30 -0.35
N VAL A 365 1.22 -6.12 0.00
CA VAL A 365 0.07 -6.00 0.92
C VAL A 365 -1.22 -6.50 0.26
N GLY A 366 -1.34 -6.30 -1.05
CA GLY A 366 -2.48 -6.77 -1.85
C GLY A 366 -2.44 -8.28 -2.16
N PRO A 367 -3.45 -8.78 -2.87
CA PRO A 367 -3.56 -10.18 -3.24
C PRO A 367 -2.49 -10.63 -4.24
N GLY A 368 -2.04 -11.86 -4.09
CA GLY A 368 -1.06 -12.49 -4.98
C GLY A 368 0.36 -12.47 -4.44
N SER A 369 1.22 -13.29 -5.04
CA SER A 369 2.65 -13.40 -4.72
C SER A 369 3.48 -13.33 -5.99
N VAL A 370 3.23 -12.32 -6.83
CA VAL A 370 3.63 -12.34 -8.25
C VAL A 370 5.10 -12.67 -8.46
N LEU A 371 6.03 -11.99 -7.77
CA LEU A 371 7.46 -12.25 -7.90
C LEU A 371 7.82 -13.70 -7.53
N SER A 372 7.30 -14.20 -6.41
CA SER A 372 7.56 -15.57 -5.95
C SER A 372 6.93 -16.60 -6.89
N ASP A 373 5.69 -16.39 -7.33
CA ASP A 373 4.97 -17.29 -8.24
C ASP A 373 5.69 -17.37 -9.60
N MET A 374 6.20 -16.24 -10.10
CA MET A 374 7.02 -16.18 -11.31
C MET A 374 8.34 -16.96 -11.16
N ILE A 375 9.03 -16.82 -10.02
CA ILE A 375 10.26 -17.59 -9.73
C ILE A 375 9.96 -19.08 -9.59
N ASP A 376 8.95 -19.45 -8.80
CA ASP A 376 8.58 -20.84 -8.50
C ASP A 376 8.04 -21.58 -9.72
N SER A 377 7.50 -20.87 -10.72
CA SER A 377 7.05 -21.46 -11.98
C SER A 377 8.18 -22.15 -12.77
N GLY A 378 9.42 -21.67 -12.63
CA GLY A 378 10.55 -22.09 -13.46
C GLY A 378 10.46 -21.67 -14.94
N CYS A 379 9.43 -20.89 -15.29
CA CYS A 379 9.14 -20.47 -16.66
C CYS A 379 9.92 -19.24 -17.12
N ILE A 380 10.51 -18.50 -16.18
CA ILE A 380 11.14 -17.20 -16.41
C ILE A 380 12.59 -17.26 -15.96
N GLN A 381 13.49 -16.67 -16.77
CA GLN A 381 14.90 -16.59 -16.44
C GLN A 381 15.09 -15.80 -15.16
N THR A 382 15.61 -16.48 -14.13
CA THR A 382 15.80 -15.92 -12.79
C THR A 382 17.27 -15.98 -12.42
N VAL A 383 17.85 -14.82 -12.16
CA VAL A 383 19.21 -14.66 -11.65
C VAL A 383 19.14 -14.44 -10.14
N ARG A 384 19.72 -15.38 -9.38
CA ARG A 384 19.82 -15.27 -7.92
C ARG A 384 21.23 -14.94 -7.48
N LEU A 385 21.41 -13.76 -6.90
CA LEU A 385 22.68 -13.34 -6.31
C LEU A 385 22.80 -13.83 -4.87
N THR A 386 23.86 -14.61 -4.60
CA THR A 386 24.11 -15.21 -3.27
C THR A 386 25.41 -14.74 -2.64
N GLU A 387 26.32 -14.17 -3.43
CA GLU A 387 27.63 -13.74 -2.96
C GLU A 387 27.55 -12.39 -2.25
N VAL A 388 27.77 -12.40 -0.93
CA VAL A 388 27.90 -11.16 -0.13
C VAL A 388 29.30 -10.60 -0.29
N PHE A 389 29.41 -9.34 -0.68
CA PHE A 389 30.69 -8.65 -0.90
C PHE A 389 31.50 -8.47 0.38
N ARG A 390 32.83 -8.40 0.26
CA ARG A 390 33.76 -8.36 1.39
C ARG A 390 33.49 -7.22 2.38
N GLN A 391 33.10 -6.04 1.88
CA GLN A 391 32.69 -4.90 2.72
C GLN A 391 31.41 -5.22 3.50
N ALA A 392 30.42 -5.83 2.85
CA ALA A 392 29.15 -6.25 3.45
C ALA A 392 29.26 -7.45 4.42
N ARG A 393 30.29 -8.30 4.28
CA ARG A 393 30.54 -9.43 5.22
C ARG A 393 30.97 -8.99 6.62
N THR A 394 31.47 -7.77 6.77
CA THR A 394 31.83 -7.23 8.09
C THR A 394 30.60 -6.78 8.89
N SER A 395 29.49 -6.52 8.21
CA SER A 395 28.24 -6.09 8.83
C SER A 395 27.52 -7.26 9.51
N GLN A 396 27.31 -7.16 10.83
CA GLN A 396 26.50 -8.13 11.57
C GLN A 396 25.02 -7.99 11.23
N ILE A 397 24.56 -6.83 10.76
CA ILE A 397 23.19 -6.66 10.23
C ILE A 397 22.96 -7.64 9.07
N ILE A 398 23.87 -7.67 8.08
CA ILE A 398 23.74 -8.50 6.88
C ILE A 398 23.88 -9.98 7.23
N LEU A 399 24.90 -10.34 8.03
CA LEU A 399 25.11 -11.72 8.47
C LEU A 399 23.89 -12.26 9.25
N ASN A 400 23.38 -11.48 10.21
CA ASN A 400 22.20 -11.88 10.98
C ASN A 400 20.93 -11.90 10.13
N ALA A 401 20.78 -11.04 9.13
CA ALA A 401 19.65 -11.11 8.19
C ALA A 401 19.67 -12.44 7.42
N HIS A 402 20.85 -12.88 6.93
CA HIS A 402 20.98 -14.20 6.31
C HIS A 402 20.73 -15.36 7.29
N ARG A 403 21.14 -15.25 8.56
CA ARG A 403 20.81 -16.24 9.60
C ARG A 403 19.28 -16.35 9.78
N VAL A 404 18.60 -15.21 9.95
CA VAL A 404 17.13 -15.17 10.07
C VAL A 404 16.48 -15.81 8.85
N ASN A 405 16.95 -15.49 7.65
CA ASN A 405 16.42 -16.06 6.42
C ASN A 405 16.58 -17.61 6.36
N LYS A 406 17.67 -18.15 6.94
CA LYS A 406 17.89 -19.59 7.10
C LYS A 406 17.12 -20.22 8.26
N GLY A 407 16.36 -19.45 9.03
CA GLY A 407 15.65 -19.93 10.23
C GLY A 407 16.55 -20.08 11.45
N ILE A 408 17.71 -19.42 11.45
CA ILE A 408 18.67 -19.40 12.55
C ILE A 408 18.49 -18.07 13.31
N VAL A 409 18.44 -18.13 14.63
CA VAL A 409 18.29 -16.94 15.47
C VAL A 409 19.55 -16.06 15.34
N PRO A 410 19.43 -14.72 15.29
CA PRO A 410 20.57 -13.81 15.28
C PRO A 410 21.54 -14.08 16.43
N GLU A 411 22.83 -13.96 16.16
CA GLU A 411 23.86 -14.04 17.18
C GLU A 411 24.13 -12.67 17.80
N LEU A 412 24.44 -12.67 19.08
CA LEU A 412 24.90 -11.49 19.81
C LEU A 412 26.36 -11.20 19.44
N PRO A 413 26.76 -9.93 19.31
CA PRO A 413 28.18 -9.60 19.28
C PRO A 413 28.84 -10.05 20.59
N LYS A 414 30.14 -10.34 20.54
CA LYS A 414 30.91 -10.61 21.75
C LYS A 414 30.91 -9.37 22.66
N PRO A 415 30.97 -9.55 24.00
CA PRO A 415 31.22 -8.42 24.89
C PRO A 415 32.48 -7.68 24.43
N ASP A 416 32.43 -6.34 24.38
CA ASP A 416 33.53 -5.42 24.03
C ASP A 416 33.89 -5.25 22.54
N GLU A 417 33.14 -5.86 21.61
CA GLU A 417 33.23 -5.52 20.18
C GLU A 417 32.17 -4.48 19.79
N ASP A 418 32.60 -3.41 19.11
CA ASP A 418 31.66 -2.51 18.45
C ASP A 418 31.01 -3.24 17.26
N SER A 419 29.69 -3.22 17.24
CA SER A 419 28.85 -3.96 16.30
C SER A 419 27.79 -3.03 15.73
N ASP A 420 27.39 -3.27 14.49
CA ASP A 420 26.25 -2.61 13.86
C ASP A 420 24.91 -3.32 14.17
N PHE A 421 24.94 -4.44 14.90
CA PHE A 421 23.75 -5.17 15.32
C PHE A 421 23.78 -5.51 16.81
N TYR A 422 22.67 -5.24 17.51
CA TYR A 422 22.46 -5.61 18.91
C TYR A 422 21.12 -6.29 19.11
N LEU A 423 21.10 -7.36 19.91
CA LEU A 423 19.89 -8.02 20.39
C LEU A 423 19.79 -7.82 21.91
N ILE A 424 18.72 -7.20 22.36
CA ILE A 424 18.46 -6.93 23.78
C ILE A 424 17.30 -7.84 24.21
N PRO A 425 17.55 -8.85 25.06
CA PRO A 425 16.49 -9.68 25.59
C PRO A 425 15.59 -8.87 26.54
N ALA A 426 14.29 -9.14 26.49
CA ALA A 426 13.29 -8.54 27.36
C ALA A 426 12.20 -9.55 27.71
N ASP A 427 11.71 -9.52 28.94
CA ASP A 427 10.81 -10.56 29.45
C ASP A 427 9.33 -10.22 29.22
N THR A 428 8.97 -8.94 29.29
CA THR A 428 7.59 -8.46 29.15
C THR A 428 7.47 -7.34 28.10
N PRO A 429 6.26 -7.10 27.56
CA PRO A 429 6.00 -5.96 26.68
C PRO A 429 6.32 -4.60 27.33
N GLU A 430 6.13 -4.47 28.65
CA GLU A 430 6.47 -3.26 29.41
C GLU A 430 7.99 -3.08 29.52
N ASP A 431 8.73 -4.16 29.74
CA ASP A 431 10.19 -4.15 29.73
C ASP A 431 10.74 -3.78 28.34
N ILE A 432 10.14 -4.32 27.27
CA ILE A 432 10.45 -3.90 25.89
C ILE A 432 10.21 -2.41 25.72
N PHE A 433 9.06 -1.89 26.16
CA PHE A 433 8.73 -0.47 26.05
C PHE A 433 9.74 0.41 26.79
N ASN A 434 10.02 0.12 28.05
CA ASN A 434 10.95 0.90 28.88
C ASN A 434 12.37 0.89 28.30
N LYS A 435 12.87 -0.30 27.90
CA LYS A 435 14.17 -0.44 27.24
C LYS A 435 14.21 0.33 25.92
N LEU A 436 13.15 0.27 25.12
CA LEU A 436 13.06 0.98 23.85
C LEU A 436 13.16 2.49 24.03
N ILE A 437 12.38 3.06 24.94
CA ILE A 437 12.43 4.50 25.23
C ILE A 437 13.85 4.89 25.68
N GLN A 438 14.48 4.12 26.58
CA GLN A 438 15.85 4.40 27.01
C GLN A 438 16.87 4.28 25.87
N VAL A 439 16.72 3.29 25.01
CA VAL A 439 17.62 3.04 23.87
C VAL A 439 17.56 4.19 22.87
N VAL A 440 16.35 4.62 22.48
CA VAL A 440 16.12 5.67 21.50
C VAL A 440 16.50 7.05 22.04
N THR A 441 16.10 7.38 23.26
CA THR A 441 16.26 8.74 23.82
C THR A 441 17.64 9.00 24.44
N GLN A 442 18.35 7.95 24.88
CA GLN A 442 19.58 8.12 25.66
C GLN A 442 20.76 7.28 25.14
N ARG A 443 20.62 5.95 25.04
CA ARG A 443 21.79 5.09 24.81
C ARG A 443 22.37 5.26 23.41
N ILE A 444 21.54 5.26 22.37
CA ILE A 444 22.01 5.41 21.00
C ILE A 444 22.61 6.80 20.78
N PRO A 445 21.94 7.92 21.13
CA PRO A 445 22.52 9.25 20.98
C PRO A 445 23.83 9.43 21.75
N LYS A 446 23.91 8.95 23.01
CA LYS A 446 25.13 9.11 23.83
C LYS A 446 26.31 8.29 23.36
N ARG A 447 26.09 7.04 22.90
CA ARG A 447 27.17 6.13 22.51
C ARG A 447 27.63 6.35 21.07
N PHE A 448 26.70 6.62 20.16
CA PHE A 448 26.96 6.65 18.71
C PHE A 448 26.77 8.03 18.08
N GLY A 449 26.23 9.01 18.79
CA GLY A 449 26.11 10.39 18.31
C GLY A 449 24.96 10.63 17.32
N PHE A 450 24.01 9.69 17.18
CA PHE A 450 22.87 9.83 16.28
C PHE A 450 21.78 10.75 16.85
N ASP A 451 21.15 11.54 15.98
CA ASP A 451 19.99 12.34 16.33
C ASP A 451 18.77 11.44 16.56
N PRO A 452 18.09 11.55 17.72
CA PRO A 452 17.01 10.63 18.08
C PRO A 452 15.75 10.77 17.23
N VAL A 453 15.60 11.85 16.46
CA VAL A 453 14.44 12.11 15.60
C VAL A 453 14.79 11.92 14.12
N ALA A 454 15.96 12.40 13.66
CA ALA A 454 16.40 12.33 12.26
C ALA A 454 16.86 10.92 11.89
N ASP A 455 17.73 10.35 12.72
CA ASP A 455 18.51 9.17 12.34
C ASP A 455 17.89 7.86 12.82
N ILE A 456 17.15 7.92 13.95
CA ILE A 456 16.53 6.74 14.56
C ILE A 456 15.11 6.56 14.03
N GLN A 457 14.81 5.33 13.58
CA GLN A 457 13.47 4.90 13.24
C GLN A 457 13.06 3.68 14.05
N VAL A 458 11.92 3.78 14.74
CA VAL A 458 11.32 2.63 15.42
C VAL A 458 10.42 1.89 14.43
N LEU A 459 10.64 0.58 14.27
CA LEU A 459 9.87 -0.28 13.36
C LEU A 459 9.13 -1.37 14.13
N THR A 460 7.79 -1.36 14.07
CA THR A 460 6.97 -2.32 14.83
C THR A 460 6.11 -3.22 13.94
N ALA A 461 5.72 -4.38 14.46
CA ALA A 461 4.84 -5.30 13.74
C ALA A 461 3.39 -4.79 13.67
N MET A 462 2.90 -4.11 14.73
CA MET A 462 1.48 -3.79 14.91
C MET A 462 1.24 -2.31 15.18
N ASN A 463 0.07 -1.82 14.73
CA ASN A 463 -0.36 -0.44 14.98
C ASN A 463 -0.91 -0.22 16.41
N ARG A 464 -1.46 -1.26 17.03
CA ARG A 464 -2.10 -1.23 18.38
C ARG A 464 -1.28 -2.07 19.38
N GLY A 465 -1.52 -1.84 20.68
CA GLY A 465 -0.84 -2.53 21.78
C GLY A 465 0.18 -1.63 22.49
N GLY A 466 0.73 -2.09 23.62
CA GLY A 466 1.68 -1.32 24.43
C GLY A 466 2.97 -0.96 23.68
N VAL A 467 3.41 -1.84 22.78
CA VAL A 467 4.57 -1.64 21.89
C VAL A 467 4.14 -1.42 20.42
N GLY A 468 2.91 -0.93 20.22
CA GLY A 468 2.35 -0.60 18.92
C GLY A 468 2.70 0.82 18.46
N VAL A 469 2.56 1.09 17.16
CA VAL A 469 2.87 2.39 16.53
C VAL A 469 2.24 3.57 17.28
N ARG A 470 0.95 3.49 17.62
CA ARG A 470 0.23 4.61 18.27
C ARG A 470 0.80 4.96 19.64
N SER A 471 0.96 3.96 20.51
CA SER A 471 1.43 4.14 21.87
C SER A 471 2.87 4.67 21.90
N LEU A 472 3.72 4.13 21.02
CA LEU A 472 5.11 4.57 20.90
C LEU A 472 5.23 5.98 20.34
N ASN A 473 4.42 6.37 19.36
CA ASN A 473 4.44 7.74 18.84
C ASN A 473 4.07 8.76 19.91
N ILE A 474 3.06 8.48 20.73
CA ILE A 474 2.65 9.38 21.83
C ILE A 474 3.80 9.57 22.84
N GLU A 475 4.43 8.48 23.28
CA GLU A 475 5.53 8.56 24.25
C GLU A 475 6.81 9.15 23.64
N LEU A 476 7.16 8.78 22.41
CA LEU A 476 8.36 9.33 21.76
C LEU A 476 8.19 10.82 21.47
N GLN A 477 7.01 11.27 21.05
CA GLN A 477 6.70 12.69 20.90
C GLN A 477 6.89 13.44 22.23
N SER A 478 6.35 12.92 23.34
CA SER A 478 6.44 13.59 24.65
C SER A 478 7.88 13.71 25.16
N ARG A 479 8.75 12.76 24.80
CA ARG A 479 10.14 12.70 25.24
C ARG A 479 11.13 13.43 24.32
N LEU A 480 10.87 13.43 23.01
CA LEU A 480 11.80 13.92 22.00
C LEU A 480 11.43 15.30 21.47
N ASN A 481 10.16 15.69 21.55
CA ASN A 481 9.73 17.02 21.15
C ASN A 481 9.43 17.90 22.37
N HIS A 482 10.37 18.79 22.68
CA HIS A 482 10.27 19.73 23.78
C HIS A 482 9.57 21.03 23.40
N ASP A 483 9.42 21.34 22.10
CA ASP A 483 8.67 22.50 21.65
C ASP A 483 7.17 22.16 21.63
N GLN A 484 6.44 22.80 22.54
CA GLN A 484 5.01 22.62 22.73
C GLN A 484 4.25 23.95 22.66
N SER A 485 4.89 24.97 22.09
CA SER A 485 4.37 26.34 22.03
C SER A 485 3.00 26.41 21.34
N GLN A 486 2.80 25.66 20.26
CA GLN A 486 1.55 25.60 19.51
C GLN A 486 1.18 24.15 19.18
N LYS A 487 0.10 23.64 19.78
CA LYS A 487 -0.41 22.29 19.50
C LYS A 487 -1.77 22.34 18.85
N ILE A 488 -1.99 21.42 17.92
CA ILE A 488 -3.32 21.19 17.37
C ILE A 488 -3.69 19.72 17.43
N THR A 489 -4.92 19.43 17.86
CA THR A 489 -5.48 18.08 17.82
C THR A 489 -6.51 17.98 16.70
N ARG A 490 -6.22 17.15 15.68
CA ARG A 490 -7.15 16.81 14.60
C ARG A 490 -7.16 15.30 14.39
N PHE A 491 -8.33 14.75 14.08
CA PHE A 491 -8.52 13.31 13.84
C PHE A 491 -7.96 12.38 14.94
N GLY A 492 -7.90 12.87 16.18
CA GLY A 492 -7.36 12.12 17.34
C GLY A 492 -5.84 12.08 17.42
N ILE A 493 -5.14 12.92 16.65
CA ILE A 493 -3.68 13.07 16.67
C ILE A 493 -3.35 14.51 17.07
N THR A 494 -2.37 14.66 17.95
CA THR A 494 -1.86 15.97 18.35
C THR A 494 -0.54 16.23 17.65
N PHE A 495 -0.47 17.35 16.95
CA PHE A 495 0.70 17.81 16.21
C PHE A 495 1.30 19.05 16.89
N ALA A 496 2.62 19.15 16.84
CA ALA A 496 3.43 20.26 17.31
C ALA A 496 4.59 20.55 16.33
N PRO A 497 5.09 21.78 16.26
CA PRO A 497 6.33 22.10 15.55
C PRO A 497 7.47 21.15 15.96
N GLY A 498 8.28 20.72 15.00
CA GLY A 498 9.35 19.74 15.21
C GLY A 498 8.93 18.27 15.13
N ASP A 499 7.62 17.97 15.09
CA ASP A 499 7.16 16.58 15.03
C ASP A 499 7.60 15.88 13.74
N LYS A 500 8.05 14.63 13.90
CA LYS A 500 8.29 13.72 12.78
C LYS A 500 6.97 13.12 12.34
N VAL A 501 6.61 13.33 11.08
CA VAL A 501 5.33 12.90 10.50
C VAL A 501 5.53 12.04 9.26
N ILE A 502 4.50 11.28 8.88
CA ILE A 502 4.44 10.43 7.69
C ILE A 502 3.14 10.71 6.92
N GLN A 503 3.27 10.87 5.61
CA GLN A 503 2.14 10.96 4.69
C GLN A 503 1.52 9.57 4.49
N MET A 504 0.19 9.49 4.55
CA MET A 504 -0.58 8.23 4.55
C MET A 504 -1.20 7.89 3.19
N VAL A 505 -1.40 8.91 2.36
CA VAL A 505 -2.10 8.81 1.08
C VAL A 505 -1.30 9.58 0.04
N ASN A 506 -1.26 9.12 -1.20
CA ASN A 506 -0.61 9.89 -2.27
C ASN A 506 -1.43 11.16 -2.55
N ASN A 507 -0.78 12.31 -2.48
CA ASN A 507 -1.35 13.60 -2.85
C ASN A 507 -0.53 14.16 -4.02
N TYR A 508 -1.08 14.02 -5.23
CA TYR A 508 -0.38 14.35 -6.47
C TYR A 508 -0.27 15.85 -6.69
N ASP A 509 -1.27 16.62 -6.26
CA ASP A 509 -1.27 18.09 -6.37
C ASP A 509 -0.14 18.69 -5.53
N LYS A 510 0.08 18.12 -4.34
CA LYS A 510 1.17 18.51 -3.44
C LYS A 510 2.48 17.81 -3.74
N ASP A 511 2.53 16.84 -4.67
CA ASP A 511 3.71 16.02 -4.98
C ASP A 511 4.32 15.34 -3.73
N VAL A 512 3.46 14.80 -2.86
CA VAL A 512 3.85 14.01 -1.67
C VAL A 512 3.20 12.64 -1.72
N PHE A 513 3.92 11.62 -1.27
CA PHE A 513 3.50 10.23 -1.42
C PHE A 513 3.33 9.50 -0.10
N ASN A 514 2.48 8.49 -0.11
CA ASN A 514 2.32 7.58 1.01
C ASN A 514 3.68 6.96 1.39
N GLY A 515 4.05 7.15 2.65
CA GLY A 515 5.34 6.73 3.19
C GLY A 515 6.33 7.87 3.39
N ASP A 516 6.17 9.01 2.72
CA ASP A 516 7.09 10.15 2.85
C ASP A 516 7.09 10.68 4.28
N ILE A 517 8.28 10.97 4.80
CA ILE A 517 8.51 11.40 6.18
C ILE A 517 8.90 12.85 6.11
N GLY A 518 8.21 13.67 6.89
CA GLY A 518 8.47 15.08 6.99
C GLY A 518 8.67 15.51 8.45
N ARG A 519 8.98 16.79 8.60
CA ARG A 519 9.01 17.48 9.89
C ARG A 519 8.07 18.67 9.86
N ILE A 520 7.25 18.83 10.89
CA ILE A 520 6.41 20.02 11.02
C ILE A 520 7.32 21.21 11.32
N GLN A 521 7.22 22.27 10.54
CA GLN A 521 8.00 23.50 10.74
C GLN A 521 7.23 24.50 11.60
N SER A 522 5.96 24.74 11.24
CA SER A 522 5.11 25.75 11.87
C SER A 522 3.64 25.32 11.83
N ILE A 523 2.86 25.90 12.75
CA ILE A 523 1.41 25.71 12.81
C ILE A 523 0.78 27.10 12.96
N ASP A 524 0.02 27.52 11.95
CA ASP A 524 -0.73 28.77 12.00
C ASP A 524 -2.19 28.48 12.35
N VAL A 525 -2.60 28.88 13.56
CA VAL A 525 -3.96 28.66 14.06
C VAL A 525 -4.95 29.67 13.47
N GLU A 526 -4.50 30.88 13.10
CA GLU A 526 -5.34 31.93 12.55
C GLU A 526 -5.75 31.59 11.12
N GLU A 527 -4.78 31.18 10.30
CA GLU A 527 -5.01 30.76 8.90
C GLU A 527 -5.43 29.29 8.79
N SER A 528 -5.41 28.53 9.90
CA SER A 528 -5.71 27.10 9.92
C SER A 528 -4.81 26.25 9.01
N LEU A 529 -3.52 26.61 8.96
CA LEU A 529 -2.50 26.01 8.12
C LEU A 529 -1.40 25.33 8.94
N LEU A 530 -0.83 24.28 8.38
CA LEU A 530 0.29 23.53 8.95
C LEU A 530 1.35 23.30 7.88
N GLN A 531 2.59 23.71 8.14
CA GLN A 531 3.70 23.55 7.21
C GLN A 531 4.54 22.32 7.56
N ILE A 532 4.70 21.42 6.59
CA ILE A 532 5.52 20.22 6.72
C ILE A 532 6.65 20.28 5.72
N ALA A 533 7.89 20.14 6.20
CA ALA A 533 9.06 19.97 5.35
C ALA A 533 9.25 18.48 5.03
N PHE A 534 9.01 18.10 3.77
CA PHE A 534 9.32 16.78 3.22
C PHE A 534 10.61 16.87 2.39
N ASP A 535 11.66 16.17 2.82
CA ASP A 535 12.97 16.18 2.13
C ASP A 535 13.49 17.60 1.79
N GLY A 536 13.27 18.56 2.69
CA GLY A 536 13.69 19.96 2.53
C GLY A 536 12.72 20.84 1.73
N ARG A 537 11.64 20.29 1.17
CA ARG A 537 10.58 21.05 0.52
C ARG A 537 9.43 21.30 1.49
N GLU A 538 9.04 22.56 1.64
CA GLU A 538 7.88 22.95 2.45
C GLU A 538 6.58 22.73 1.69
N VAL A 539 5.62 22.09 2.36
CA VAL A 539 4.30 21.78 1.83
C VAL A 539 3.26 22.22 2.86
N GLU A 540 2.28 22.99 2.41
CA GLU A 540 1.19 23.50 3.25
C GLU A 540 0.02 22.53 3.30
N TYR A 541 -0.54 22.37 4.50
CA TYR A 541 -1.73 21.57 4.77
C TYR A 541 -2.78 22.39 5.49
N GLU A 542 -4.01 22.37 4.99
CA GLU A 542 -5.17 22.83 5.73
C GLU A 542 -5.50 21.82 6.85
N PHE A 543 -6.10 22.30 7.94
CA PHE A 543 -6.47 21.43 9.06
C PHE A 543 -7.46 20.30 8.72
N ASN A 544 -8.23 20.45 7.64
CA ASN A 544 -9.17 19.45 7.14
C ASN A 544 -8.48 18.29 6.37
N GLU A 545 -7.24 18.48 5.91
CA GLU A 545 -6.41 17.49 5.18
C GLU A 545 -5.52 16.67 6.12
N LEU A 546 -5.47 17.00 7.42
CA LEU A 546 -4.60 16.34 8.39
C LEU A 546 -4.98 14.87 8.67
N ASP A 547 -6.06 14.35 8.09
CA ASP A 547 -6.34 12.90 8.09
C ASP A 547 -5.38 12.12 7.17
N GLU A 548 -4.70 12.81 6.26
CA GLU A 548 -3.65 12.26 5.39
C GLU A 548 -2.29 12.12 6.10
N VAL A 549 -2.11 12.64 7.31
CA VAL A 549 -0.80 12.71 7.99
C VAL A 549 -0.86 12.02 9.36
N GLN A 550 0.21 11.33 9.76
CA GLN A 550 0.36 10.72 11.09
C GLN A 550 1.75 10.98 11.68
N LEU A 551 1.91 10.84 12.99
CA LEU A 551 3.24 10.81 13.63
C LEU A 551 4.07 9.61 13.16
N ALA A 552 5.39 9.77 13.11
CA ALA A 552 6.30 8.82 12.47
C ALA A 552 7.57 8.50 13.28
N TYR A 553 7.64 8.82 14.57
CA TYR A 553 8.72 8.33 15.45
C TYR A 553 8.79 6.80 15.46
N ALA A 554 7.63 6.16 15.45
CA ALA A 554 7.43 4.75 15.15
C ALA A 554 6.55 4.59 13.92
N ILE A 555 6.88 3.61 13.08
CA ILE A 555 6.06 3.18 11.94
C ILE A 555 5.99 1.66 11.91
N SER A 556 5.02 1.11 11.15
CA SER A 556 4.95 -0.33 10.96
C SER A 556 6.04 -0.80 9.98
N ILE A 557 6.50 -2.03 10.13
CA ILE A 557 7.50 -2.65 9.23
C ILE A 557 7.00 -2.70 7.77
N HIS A 558 5.69 -2.85 7.55
CA HIS A 558 5.10 -2.79 6.21
C HIS A 558 5.30 -1.41 5.56
N LYS A 559 5.12 -0.33 6.34
CA LYS A 559 5.30 1.03 5.83
C LYS A 559 6.75 1.43 5.61
N SER A 560 7.70 0.70 6.20
CA SER A 560 9.12 0.97 5.97
C SER A 560 9.67 0.34 4.70
N GLN A 561 8.90 -0.51 4.00
CA GLN A 561 9.32 -1.11 2.72
C GLN A 561 9.74 -0.03 1.70
N GLY A 562 10.83 -0.30 0.98
CA GLY A 562 11.47 0.67 0.07
C GLY A 562 12.25 1.80 0.75
N SER A 563 12.15 1.97 2.07
CA SER A 563 12.96 2.94 2.85
C SER A 563 14.18 2.25 3.46
N GLU A 564 15.21 3.01 3.86
CA GLU A 564 16.23 2.56 4.82
C GLU A 564 16.58 3.75 5.71
N TYR A 565 17.04 3.45 6.91
CA TYR A 565 17.31 4.42 7.97
C TYR A 565 18.74 4.21 8.49
N PRO A 566 19.43 5.27 8.95
CA PRO A 566 20.73 5.11 9.61
C PRO A 566 20.64 4.12 10.78
N VAL A 567 19.66 4.33 11.66
CA VAL A 567 19.45 3.50 12.85
C VAL A 567 18.03 2.97 12.95
N ILE A 568 17.90 1.70 13.31
CA ILE A 568 16.61 1.05 13.51
C ILE A 568 16.51 0.42 14.88
N VAL A 569 15.36 0.59 15.52
CA VAL A 569 14.99 -0.11 16.76
C VAL A 569 13.72 -0.92 16.55
N ILE A 570 13.77 -2.23 16.84
CA ILE A 570 12.70 -3.19 16.53
C ILE A 570 12.20 -3.83 17.84
N PRO A 571 11.02 -3.45 18.37
CA PRO A 571 10.38 -4.17 19.46
C PRO A 571 9.65 -5.43 18.96
N LEU A 572 9.97 -6.58 19.56
CA LEU A 572 9.31 -7.87 19.27
C LEU A 572 8.73 -8.51 20.54
N ALA A 573 7.40 -8.49 20.64
CA ALA A 573 6.65 -9.09 21.73
C ALA A 573 5.78 -10.26 21.22
N MET A 574 5.46 -11.20 22.11
CA MET A 574 4.50 -12.29 21.88
C MET A 574 3.09 -11.77 21.58
N GLN A 575 2.75 -10.54 22.01
CA GLN A 575 1.51 -9.88 21.62
C GLN A 575 1.36 -9.76 20.09
N HIS A 576 2.47 -9.80 19.35
CA HIS A 576 2.50 -9.72 17.89
C HIS A 576 2.32 -11.09 17.20
N TYR A 577 1.98 -12.17 17.92
CA TYR A 577 2.07 -13.56 17.42
C TYR A 577 1.43 -13.83 16.05
N MET A 578 0.39 -13.07 15.67
CA MET A 578 -0.26 -13.22 14.37
C MET A 578 0.66 -12.85 13.20
N LEU A 579 1.55 -11.87 13.40
CA LEU A 579 2.45 -11.30 12.38
C LEU A 579 3.92 -11.75 12.55
N LEU A 580 4.23 -12.51 13.61
CA LEU A 580 5.60 -13.00 13.85
C LEU A 580 5.99 -14.03 12.79
N GLU A 581 6.66 -13.54 11.74
CA GLU A 581 7.12 -14.31 10.60
C GLU A 581 8.55 -13.93 10.20
N ARG A 582 9.22 -14.83 9.50
CA ARG A 582 10.62 -14.66 9.10
C ARG A 582 10.82 -13.43 8.22
N ASN A 583 9.98 -13.29 7.19
CA ASN A 583 10.04 -12.18 6.23
C ASN A 583 9.84 -10.82 6.94
N LEU A 584 9.02 -10.76 8.00
CA LEU A 584 8.80 -9.53 8.76
C LEU A 584 10.11 -9.05 9.43
N ILE A 585 10.78 -9.94 10.17
CA ILE A 585 12.03 -9.60 10.87
C ILE A 585 13.14 -9.31 9.86
N TYR A 586 13.27 -10.17 8.84
CA TYR A 586 14.25 -9.98 7.78
C TYR A 586 14.08 -8.62 7.10
N THR A 587 12.84 -8.26 6.74
CA THR A 587 12.55 -6.95 6.15
C THR A 587 12.92 -5.83 7.10
N ALA A 588 12.55 -5.91 8.37
CA ALA A 588 12.85 -4.87 9.36
C ALA A 588 14.36 -4.67 9.56
N MET A 589 15.13 -5.75 9.65
CA MET A 589 16.58 -5.70 9.82
C MET A 589 17.28 -5.09 8.60
N THR A 590 16.84 -5.44 7.40
CA THR A 590 17.42 -4.95 6.14
C THR A 590 17.11 -3.49 5.85
N ARG A 591 16.27 -2.84 6.65
CA ARG A 591 16.07 -1.39 6.58
C ARG A 591 17.19 -0.58 7.25
N GLY A 592 18.03 -1.18 8.09
CA GLY A 592 19.06 -0.46 8.84
C GLY A 592 20.37 -0.37 8.05
N LYS A 593 20.96 0.83 7.96
CA LYS A 593 22.25 1.04 7.27
C LYS A 593 23.46 0.94 8.18
N GLN A 594 23.37 1.50 9.39
CA GLN A 594 24.52 1.67 10.28
C GLN A 594 24.34 1.00 11.63
N LEU A 595 23.10 0.94 12.15
CA LEU A 595 22.83 0.30 13.44
C LEU A 595 21.42 -0.31 13.46
N VAL A 596 21.31 -1.56 13.91
CA VAL A 596 20.04 -2.24 14.18
C VAL A 596 20.02 -2.77 15.61
N VAL A 597 19.01 -2.36 16.38
CA VAL A 597 18.77 -2.83 17.74
C VAL A 597 17.44 -3.56 17.79
N VAL A 598 17.48 -4.86 18.08
CA VAL A 598 16.28 -5.67 18.29
C VAL A 598 16.04 -5.82 19.79
N ILE A 599 14.87 -5.41 20.28
CA ILE A 599 14.47 -5.57 21.68
C ILE A 599 13.34 -6.59 21.71
N ALA A 600 13.62 -7.80 22.18
CA ALA A 600 12.73 -8.92 21.95
C ALA A 600 12.56 -9.85 23.14
N GLN A 601 11.33 -10.36 23.28
CA GLN A 601 11.11 -11.61 23.99
C GLN A 601 11.75 -12.76 23.22
N THR A 602 12.56 -13.58 23.92
CA THR A 602 13.26 -14.73 23.32
C THR A 602 12.30 -15.67 22.59
N LYS A 603 11.11 -15.89 23.17
CA LYS A 603 10.04 -16.70 22.56
C LYS A 603 9.50 -16.07 21.27
N ALA A 604 9.30 -14.75 21.24
CA ALA A 604 8.77 -14.04 20.08
C ALA A 604 9.76 -14.08 18.91
N LEU A 605 11.05 -13.83 19.20
CA LEU A 605 12.11 -13.93 18.20
C LEU A 605 12.23 -15.34 17.63
N ALA A 606 12.26 -16.36 18.49
CA ALA A 606 12.35 -17.76 18.05
C ALA A 606 11.13 -18.17 17.20
N MET A 607 9.92 -17.75 17.59
CA MET A 607 8.69 -18.01 16.82
C MET A 607 8.75 -17.37 15.44
N ALA A 608 9.12 -16.09 15.36
CA ALA A 608 9.17 -15.36 14.11
C ALA A 608 10.19 -15.96 13.14
N VAL A 609 11.40 -16.29 13.61
CA VAL A 609 12.46 -16.89 12.80
C VAL A 609 12.05 -18.26 12.24
N LYS A 610 11.31 -19.06 13.02
CA LYS A 610 10.85 -20.40 12.60
C LYS A 610 9.63 -20.38 11.68
N THR A 611 8.81 -19.32 11.71
CA THR A 611 7.52 -19.27 11.01
C THR A 611 7.65 -18.80 9.55
N GLN A 612 7.06 -19.54 8.61
CA GLN A 612 6.97 -19.21 7.18
C GLN A 612 5.51 -19.28 6.68
N LYS A 613 4.62 -18.37 7.12
CA LYS A 613 3.20 -18.39 6.70
C LYS A 613 2.98 -17.73 5.34
N SER A 614 3.73 -16.68 4.99
CA SER A 614 3.67 -15.98 3.70
C SER A 614 3.71 -16.90 2.46
N LYS A 615 4.30 -18.09 2.56
CA LYS A 615 4.28 -19.15 1.53
C LYS A 615 2.92 -19.87 1.34
N ARG A 616 1.86 -19.47 2.06
CA ARG A 616 0.54 -20.13 2.02
C ARG A 616 -0.55 -19.28 1.34
N ARG A 617 -0.18 -18.20 0.63
CA ARG A 617 -1.13 -17.46 -0.21
C ARG A 617 -1.69 -18.40 -1.27
N LEU A 618 -3.00 -18.32 -1.50
CA LEU A 618 -3.66 -19.16 -2.49
C LEU A 618 -3.70 -18.38 -3.81
N THR A 619 -2.77 -18.71 -4.69
CA THR A 619 -2.60 -18.16 -6.04
C THR A 619 -2.48 -19.32 -7.02
N PHE A 620 -2.85 -19.07 -8.27
CA PHE A 620 -2.75 -20.03 -9.36
C PHE A 620 -1.88 -19.53 -10.51
N LEU A 621 -1.18 -18.41 -10.32
CA LEU A 621 -0.30 -17.82 -11.34
C LEU A 621 0.80 -18.83 -11.77
N THR A 622 1.43 -19.53 -10.82
CA THR A 622 2.45 -20.56 -11.09
C THR A 622 1.93 -21.63 -12.05
N GLN A 623 0.76 -22.20 -11.75
CA GLN A 623 0.12 -23.25 -12.54
C GLN A 623 -0.36 -22.73 -13.90
N ARG A 624 -0.84 -21.48 -13.97
CA ARG A 624 -1.23 -20.84 -15.23
C ARG A 624 -0.02 -20.62 -16.14
N LEU A 625 1.12 -20.18 -15.61
CA LEU A 625 2.36 -20.02 -16.38
C LEU A 625 2.86 -21.36 -16.92
N GLN A 626 2.88 -22.40 -16.09
CA GLN A 626 3.32 -23.74 -16.49
C GLN A 626 2.41 -24.37 -17.54
N SER A 627 1.08 -24.26 -17.38
CA SER A 627 0.12 -24.85 -18.32
C SER A 627 0.13 -24.16 -19.69
N GLN A 628 0.20 -22.82 -19.73
CA GLN A 628 0.25 -22.09 -21.00
C GLN A 628 1.56 -22.37 -21.77
N LEU A 629 2.69 -22.50 -21.07
CA LEU A 629 3.95 -22.88 -21.70
C LEU A 629 3.90 -24.28 -22.31
N ALA A 630 3.38 -25.26 -21.57
CA ALA A 630 3.20 -26.62 -22.08
C ALA A 630 2.33 -26.65 -23.35
N LEU A 631 1.29 -25.82 -23.41
CA LEU A 631 0.43 -25.67 -24.59
C LEU A 631 1.18 -25.04 -25.78
N THR A 632 1.98 -23.99 -25.58
CA THR A 632 2.82 -23.42 -26.66
C THR A 632 3.89 -24.39 -27.16
N SER A 633 4.51 -25.18 -26.28
CA SER A 633 5.50 -26.20 -26.66
C SER A 633 4.89 -27.33 -27.51
N ALA A 634 3.61 -27.66 -27.27
CA ALA A 634 2.88 -28.70 -27.99
C ALA A 634 2.32 -28.24 -29.35
N VAL A 635 2.27 -26.93 -29.61
CA VAL A 635 1.82 -26.35 -30.89
C VAL A 635 3.00 -26.07 -31.83
N VAL A 636 4.23 -26.00 -31.30
CA VAL A 636 5.47 -25.76 -32.06
C VAL A 636 6.18 -27.07 -32.47
N ASN A 637 5.82 -28.20 -31.86
CA ASN A 637 6.18 -29.56 -32.29
C ASN A 637 5.04 -30.17 -33.11
#